data_AF-A0A498K4K6-F1
#
_entry.id   AF-A0A498K4K6-F1
#
_cell.length_a   1.000
_cell.length_b   1.000
_cell.length_c   1.000
_cell.angle_alpha   90.00
_cell.angle_beta   90.00
_cell.angle_gamma   90.00
#
_symmetry.space_group_name_H-M   'P 1'
#
loop_
_entity.id
_entity.type
_entity.pdbx_description
1 polymer ?
#
loop_
_entity_poly.entity_id
_entity_poly.type
_entity_poly.pdbx_seq_one_letter_code
_entity_poly.pdbx_strand_id
1 'polypeptide(L)'
;MSTTEALYSKLYEKYTKIKTKKWSELDEIGREQEGKFKHYVSVAEEYIQHLRNQNERLRLEVDELRSEVASIRHEILNKELSEEVERLRKLQQVGNLSNDSNTDNGGLCTPASGQVSGAVGNLSKRRTSKRRKNSHSETEDMAMPSSGAVITVQEPQWCRTIERQGCAKPIGQVNCVFQVLVEYMVDLKFSTVSQAEEICISAVHQSSGYAFNLTWMNRAAGDEVELLYRTSSLGTLERVAPEWMKDDIVLSSNMCPIFFERLSRVVKLHS
;
A
#
# COMPACT_ATOMS: atom_id res chain seq x y z
N MET A 1 -62.00 5.98 60.90
CA MET A 1 -61.40 6.32 59.59
C MET A 1 -62.52 6.66 58.63
N SER A 2 -62.41 7.81 57.96
CA SER A 2 -63.37 8.21 56.93
C SER A 2 -63.29 7.26 55.73
N THR A 3 -64.40 7.01 55.04
CA THR A 3 -64.42 6.21 53.80
C THR A 3 -63.47 6.77 52.75
N THR A 4 -63.25 8.08 52.74
CA THR A 4 -62.28 8.76 51.86
C THR A 4 -60.83 8.36 52.15
N GLU A 5 -60.48 8.26 53.43
CA GLU A 5 -59.14 7.94 53.92
C GLU A 5 -58.74 6.50 53.58
N ALA A 6 -59.70 5.57 53.67
CA ALA A 6 -59.53 4.18 53.27
C ALA A 6 -59.31 4.03 51.75
N LEU A 7 -60.01 4.82 50.93
CA LEU A 7 -59.83 4.83 49.48
C LEU A 7 -58.46 5.39 49.08
N TYR A 8 -58.01 6.47 49.71
CA TYR A 8 -56.67 7.04 49.49
C TYR A 8 -55.56 6.06 49.86
N SER A 9 -55.66 5.38 51.01
CA SER A 9 -54.70 4.34 51.38
C SER A 9 -54.61 3.22 50.34
N LYS A 10 -55.77 2.72 49.87
CA LYS A 10 -55.81 1.65 48.87
C LYS A 10 -55.22 2.06 47.52
N LEU A 11 -55.41 3.31 47.12
CA LEU A 11 -54.81 3.87 45.90
C LEU A 11 -53.28 3.97 46.03
N TYR A 12 -52.79 4.48 47.16
CA TYR A 12 -51.37 4.62 47.43
C TYR A 12 -50.65 3.26 47.51
N GLU A 13 -51.29 2.27 48.13
CA GLU A 13 -50.78 0.92 48.22
C GLU A 13 -50.66 0.26 46.84
N LYS A 14 -51.69 0.45 45.98
CA LYS A 14 -51.65 0.00 44.57
C LYS A 14 -50.53 0.69 43.78
N TYR A 15 -50.41 2.01 43.90
CA TYR A 15 -49.34 2.77 43.25
C TYR A 15 -47.96 2.26 43.65
N THR A 16 -47.75 2.05 44.96
CA THR A 16 -46.48 1.56 45.49
C THR A 16 -46.17 0.16 44.95
N LYS A 17 -47.15 -0.77 44.96
CA LYS A 17 -46.98 -2.11 44.38
C LYS A 17 -46.60 -2.06 42.89
N ILE A 18 -47.29 -1.25 42.10
CA ILE A 18 -47.00 -1.09 40.66
C ILE A 18 -45.61 -0.48 40.45
N LYS A 19 -45.28 0.57 41.21
CA LYS A 19 -43.99 1.25 41.14
C LYS A 19 -42.87 0.26 41.44
N THR A 20 -42.92 -0.43 42.57
CA THR A 20 -41.92 -1.43 42.95
C THR A 20 -41.78 -2.52 41.90
N LYS A 21 -42.89 -3.07 41.40
CA LYS A 21 -42.86 -4.10 40.35
C LYS A 21 -42.14 -3.60 39.09
N LYS A 22 -42.47 -2.40 38.60
CA LYS A 22 -41.82 -1.82 37.41
C LYS A 22 -40.32 -1.58 37.61
N TRP A 23 -39.91 -1.12 38.79
CA TRP A 23 -38.50 -0.94 39.11
C TRP A 23 -37.75 -2.29 39.11
N SER A 24 -38.36 -3.34 39.68
CA SER A 24 -37.78 -4.68 39.67
C SER A 24 -37.70 -5.28 38.26
N GLU A 25 -38.73 -5.14 37.43
CA GLU A 25 -38.73 -5.61 36.04
C GLU A 25 -37.63 -4.92 35.21
N LEU A 26 -37.43 -3.61 35.40
CA LEU A 26 -36.38 -2.86 34.71
C LEU A 26 -34.97 -3.33 35.11
N ASP A 27 -34.77 -3.61 36.40
CA ASP A 27 -33.52 -4.09 36.96
C ASP A 27 -33.18 -5.53 36.48
N GLU A 28 -34.19 -6.40 36.39
CA GLU A 28 -34.07 -7.74 35.81
C GLU A 28 -33.60 -7.69 34.35
N ILE A 29 -34.25 -6.86 33.53
CA ILE A 29 -33.88 -6.65 32.13
C ILE A 29 -32.45 -6.09 32.04
N GLY A 30 -32.11 -5.13 32.90
CA GLY A 30 -30.75 -4.57 32.98
C GLY A 30 -29.70 -5.65 33.22
N ARG A 31 -29.91 -6.52 34.21
CA ARG A 31 -29.02 -7.64 34.50
C ARG A 31 -28.91 -8.64 33.34
N GLU A 32 -30.02 -8.95 32.67
CA GLU A 32 -30.02 -9.86 31.53
C GLU A 32 -29.19 -9.31 30.37
N GLN A 33 -29.35 -8.02 30.06
CA GLN A 33 -28.58 -7.36 29.00
C GLN A 33 -27.09 -7.25 29.37
N GLU A 34 -26.77 -6.93 30.62
CA GLU A 34 -25.39 -6.93 31.12
C GLU A 34 -24.76 -8.32 30.98
N GLY A 35 -25.50 -9.39 31.29
CA GLY A 35 -25.06 -10.77 31.10
C GLY A 35 -24.73 -11.09 29.64
N LYS A 36 -25.60 -10.70 28.71
CA LYS A 36 -25.35 -10.86 27.26
C LYS A 36 -24.11 -10.09 26.82
N PHE A 37 -23.96 -8.83 27.25
CA PHE A 37 -22.79 -8.01 26.92
C PHE A 37 -21.49 -8.65 27.43
N LYS A 38 -21.47 -9.11 28.70
CA LYS A 38 -20.30 -9.82 29.26
C LYS A 38 -19.95 -11.07 28.46
N HIS A 39 -20.95 -11.85 28.03
CA HIS A 39 -20.70 -13.04 27.23
C HIS A 39 -20.08 -12.69 25.87
N TYR A 40 -20.65 -11.71 25.14
CA TYR A 40 -20.08 -11.26 23.86
C TYR A 40 -18.66 -10.72 24.01
N VAL A 41 -18.39 -9.95 25.06
CA VAL A 41 -17.05 -9.44 25.36
C VAL A 41 -16.08 -10.59 25.63
N SER A 42 -16.45 -11.57 26.46
CA SER A 42 -15.61 -12.75 26.75
C SER A 42 -15.24 -13.52 25.47
N VAL A 43 -16.22 -13.81 24.62
CA VAL A 43 -15.98 -14.54 23.35
C VAL A 43 -15.09 -13.73 22.40
N ALA A 44 -15.30 -12.40 22.32
CA ALA A 44 -14.48 -11.52 21.50
C ALA A 44 -13.03 -11.45 22.02
N GLU A 45 -12.84 -11.35 23.34
CA GLU A 45 -11.53 -11.34 23.98
C GLU A 45 -10.76 -12.64 23.74
N GLU A 46 -11.42 -13.80 23.84
CA GLU A 46 -10.83 -15.10 23.53
C GLU A 46 -10.35 -15.17 22.07
N TYR A 47 -11.17 -14.70 21.13
CA TYR A 47 -10.82 -14.69 19.70
C TYR A 47 -9.65 -13.74 19.39
N ILE A 48 -9.66 -12.53 19.97
CA ILE A 48 -8.56 -11.56 19.85
C ILE A 48 -7.26 -12.17 20.40
N GLN A 49 -7.32 -12.86 21.54
CA GLN A 49 -6.15 -13.48 22.14
C GLN A 49 -5.62 -14.62 21.27
N HIS A 50 -6.49 -15.45 20.71
CA HIS A 50 -6.11 -16.51 19.78
C HIS A 50 -5.38 -15.95 18.54
N LEU A 51 -5.93 -14.90 17.90
CA LEU A 51 -5.30 -14.26 16.74
C LEU A 51 -3.95 -13.62 17.08
N ARG A 52 -3.84 -12.97 18.26
CA ARG A 52 -2.55 -12.43 18.74
C ARG A 52 -1.50 -13.52 18.88
N ASN A 53 -1.86 -14.66 19.48
CA ASN A 53 -0.94 -15.79 19.64
C ASN A 53 -0.50 -16.38 18.30
N GLN A 54 -1.42 -16.48 17.32
CA GLN A 54 -1.10 -16.96 15.99
C GLN A 54 -0.16 -16.01 15.23
N ASN A 55 -0.41 -14.70 15.31
CA ASN A 55 0.46 -13.70 14.69
C ASN A 55 1.86 -13.71 15.30
N GLU A 56 1.97 -13.85 16.62
CA GLU A 56 3.28 -13.95 17.29
C GLU A 56 4.04 -15.20 16.82
N ARG A 57 3.36 -16.36 16.75
CA ARG A 57 3.96 -17.59 16.24
C ARG A 57 4.44 -17.44 14.78
N LEU A 58 3.60 -16.89 13.90
CA LEU A 58 3.97 -16.66 12.50
C LEU A 58 5.14 -15.69 12.37
N ARG A 59 5.18 -14.66 13.22
CA ARG A 59 6.30 -13.72 13.25
C ARG A 59 7.61 -14.40 13.63
N LEU A 60 7.60 -15.25 14.66
CA LEU A 60 8.77 -16.02 15.07
C LEU A 60 9.27 -16.94 13.94
N GLU A 61 8.35 -17.63 13.25
CA GLU A 61 8.69 -18.51 12.12
C GLU A 61 9.31 -17.73 10.94
N VAL A 62 8.76 -16.53 10.64
CA VAL A 62 9.32 -15.65 9.61
C VAL A 62 10.71 -15.15 10.01
N ASP A 63 10.93 -14.80 11.28
CA ASP A 63 12.23 -14.33 11.76
C ASP A 63 13.27 -15.46 11.73
N GLU A 64 12.89 -16.69 12.07
CA GLU A 64 13.73 -17.89 11.95
C GLU A 64 14.13 -18.16 10.49
N LEU A 65 13.16 -18.25 9.58
CA LEU A 65 13.42 -18.47 8.15
C LEU A 65 14.27 -17.37 7.53
N ARG A 66 14.06 -16.11 7.93
CA ARG A 66 14.91 -14.98 7.49
C ARG A 66 16.35 -15.15 7.94
N SER A 67 16.55 -15.62 9.18
CA SER A 67 17.90 -15.88 9.70
C SER A 67 18.59 -17.03 8.95
N GLU A 68 17.83 -18.10 8.63
CA GLU A 68 18.34 -19.24 7.87
C GLU A 68 18.72 -18.85 6.44
N VAL A 69 17.86 -18.09 5.75
CA VAL A 69 18.15 -17.56 4.40
C VAL A 69 19.38 -16.65 4.41
N ALA A 70 19.55 -15.82 5.45
CA ALA A 70 20.74 -14.98 5.59
C ALA A 70 22.01 -15.82 5.78
N SER A 71 21.94 -16.89 6.59
CA SER A 71 23.04 -17.84 6.80
C SER A 71 23.44 -18.54 5.50
N ILE A 72 22.47 -19.11 4.77
CA ILE A 72 22.72 -19.80 3.48
C ILE A 72 23.34 -18.84 2.46
N ARG A 73 22.82 -17.61 2.36
CA ARG A 73 23.39 -16.59 1.45
C ARG A 73 24.85 -16.28 1.79
N HIS A 74 25.17 -16.15 3.07
CA HIS A 74 26.53 -15.90 3.51
C HIS A 74 27.47 -17.08 3.19
N GLU A 75 26.99 -18.32 3.37
CA GLU A 75 27.76 -19.52 3.03
C GLU A 75 28.04 -19.62 1.51
N ILE A 76 27.05 -19.36 0.66
CA ILE A 76 27.21 -19.33 -0.80
C ILE A 76 28.23 -18.27 -1.23
N LEU A 77 28.11 -17.04 -0.71
CA LEU A 77 29.03 -15.94 -1.04
C LEU A 77 30.46 -16.25 -0.61
N ASN A 78 30.66 -16.88 0.55
CA ASN A 78 31.99 -17.28 1.00
C ASN A 78 32.59 -18.37 0.12
N LYS A 79 31.77 -19.31 -0.36
CA LYS A 79 32.22 -20.34 -1.29
C LYS A 79 32.62 -19.75 -2.64
N GLU A 80 31.79 -18.90 -3.22
CA GLU A 80 32.08 -18.20 -4.49
C GLU A 80 33.32 -17.32 -4.37
N LEU A 81 33.47 -16.59 -3.26
CA LEU A 81 34.66 -15.78 -2.99
C LEU A 81 35.92 -16.65 -2.86
N SER A 82 35.82 -17.80 -2.18
CA SER A 82 36.94 -18.74 -2.06
C SER A 82 37.35 -19.32 -3.42
N GLU A 83 36.39 -19.68 -4.27
CA GLU A 83 36.65 -20.17 -5.63
C GLU A 83 37.33 -19.10 -6.50
N GLU A 84 36.86 -17.85 -6.45
CA GLU A 84 37.46 -16.74 -7.20
C GLU A 84 38.86 -16.37 -6.68
N VAL A 85 39.07 -16.40 -5.36
CA VAL A 85 40.41 -16.20 -4.77
C VAL A 85 41.38 -17.28 -5.25
N GLU A 86 40.94 -18.54 -5.32
CA GLU A 86 41.77 -19.62 -5.85
C GLU A 86 42.07 -19.43 -7.35
N ARG A 87 41.08 -19.01 -8.13
CA ARG A 87 41.25 -18.69 -9.56
C ARG A 87 42.28 -17.58 -9.78
N LEU A 88 42.21 -16.50 -9.00
CA LEU A 88 43.15 -15.38 -9.06
C LEU A 88 44.57 -15.82 -8.66
N ARG A 89 44.72 -16.66 -7.63
CA ARG A 89 46.04 -17.22 -7.24
C ARG A 89 46.66 -18.07 -8.35
N LYS A 90 45.87 -18.91 -9.02
CA LYS A 90 46.34 -19.72 -10.16
C LYS A 90 46.83 -18.83 -11.30
N LEU A 91 46.11 -17.75 -11.62
CA LEU A 91 46.49 -16.81 -12.67
C LEU A 91 47.80 -16.07 -12.34
N GLN A 92 48.01 -15.70 -11.07
CA GLN A 92 49.24 -15.05 -10.60
C GLN A 92 50.46 -15.99 -10.67
N GLN A 93 50.30 -17.29 -10.40
CA GLN A 93 51.38 -18.27 -10.56
C GLN A 93 51.79 -18.47 -12.02
N VAL A 94 50.82 -18.44 -12.96
CA VAL A 94 51.10 -18.51 -14.41
C VAL A 94 51.83 -17.25 -14.91
N GLY A 95 51.47 -16.06 -14.40
CA GLY A 95 52.17 -14.81 -14.73
C GLY A 95 53.61 -14.73 -14.23
N ASN A 96 53.96 -15.45 -13.16
CA ASN A 96 55.29 -15.46 -12.57
C ASN A 96 56.28 -16.45 -13.21
N LEU A 97 55.87 -17.21 -14.23
CA LEU A 97 56.78 -18.09 -15.01
C LEU A 97 57.43 -17.38 -16.21
N SER A 98 57.16 -16.10 -16.42
CA SER A 98 57.84 -15.27 -17.42
C SER A 98 58.91 -14.39 -16.75
N ASN A 99 59.96 -15.03 -16.26
CA ASN A 99 61.25 -14.39 -16.08
C ASN A 99 62.33 -15.41 -16.44
N ASP A 100 62.79 -15.38 -17.69
CA ASP A 100 64.19 -15.72 -17.97
C ASP A 100 64.70 -15.00 -19.23
N SER A 101 65.47 -13.92 -19.05
CA SER A 101 66.91 -13.93 -19.39
C SER A 101 67.51 -12.50 -19.38
N ASN A 102 68.51 -12.33 -18.51
CA ASN A 102 69.75 -11.55 -18.60
C ASN A 102 69.72 -10.05 -19.02
N THR A 103 70.34 -9.18 -18.21
CA THR A 103 71.78 -8.87 -18.30
C THR A 103 72.24 -7.99 -17.12
N ASP A 104 73.45 -8.28 -16.65
CA ASP A 104 74.32 -7.55 -15.72
C ASP A 104 74.16 -6.01 -15.65
N ASN A 105 74.23 -5.49 -14.42
CA ASN A 105 75.38 -4.70 -13.98
C ASN A 105 75.36 -4.48 -12.46
N GLY A 106 76.38 -5.01 -11.79
CA GLY A 106 76.64 -4.76 -10.37
C GLY A 106 77.10 -3.32 -10.11
N GLY A 107 76.91 -2.87 -8.87
CA GLY A 107 77.46 -1.59 -8.42
C GLY A 107 76.85 -1.11 -7.11
N LEU A 108 77.33 -1.68 -6.00
CA LEU A 108 77.12 -1.20 -4.63
C LEU A 108 77.70 0.23 -4.46
N CYS A 109 76.96 1.13 -3.82
CA CYS A 109 77.47 2.00 -2.73
C CYS A 109 76.37 2.91 -2.12
N THR A 110 76.43 3.02 -0.81
CA THR A 110 75.51 3.71 0.11
C THR A 110 75.89 5.21 0.30
N PRO A 111 75.36 5.96 1.30
CA PRO A 111 74.51 7.15 1.13
C PRO A 111 75.23 8.50 1.34
N ALA A 112 74.61 9.62 0.94
CA ALA A 112 75.05 10.95 1.37
C ALA A 112 73.87 11.93 1.58
N SER A 113 73.97 12.64 2.70
CA SER A 113 73.05 13.56 3.36
C SER A 113 72.68 14.81 2.54
N GLY A 114 71.50 15.36 2.78
CA GLY A 114 71.07 16.69 2.37
C GLY A 114 69.77 17.11 3.04
N GLN A 115 69.88 17.79 4.19
CA GLN A 115 68.77 18.42 4.94
C GLN A 115 68.14 19.59 4.17
N VAL A 116 66.86 19.89 4.45
CA VAL A 116 66.31 21.21 4.90
C VAL A 116 64.81 21.39 4.52
N SER A 117 63.99 21.45 5.56
CA SER A 117 62.89 22.40 5.87
C SER A 117 62.01 23.06 4.79
N GLY A 118 60.69 23.04 5.03
CA GLY A 118 59.88 24.27 4.98
C GLY A 118 58.68 24.37 4.00
N ALA A 119 57.48 24.23 4.56
CA ALA A 119 56.28 25.07 4.35
C ALA A 119 55.42 25.01 3.05
N VAL A 120 54.15 24.61 3.28
CA VAL A 120 52.85 25.24 2.90
C VAL A 120 52.50 25.46 1.42
N GLY A 121 51.32 24.96 1.01
CA GLY A 121 50.53 25.55 -0.08
C GLY A 121 49.40 24.68 -0.63
N ASN A 122 48.17 24.86 -0.14
CA ASN A 122 46.94 24.36 -0.78
C ASN A 122 46.73 25.02 -2.14
N LEU A 123 46.25 24.30 -3.16
CA LEU A 123 45.09 24.74 -3.96
C LEU A 123 44.49 23.65 -4.88
N SER A 124 43.16 23.60 -4.83
CA SER A 124 42.19 22.86 -5.63
C SER A 124 42.29 23.07 -7.15
N LYS A 125 41.94 22.04 -7.96
CA LYS A 125 40.99 22.17 -9.10
C LYS A 125 40.61 20.83 -9.77
N ARG A 126 39.38 20.41 -9.50
CA ARG A 126 38.31 19.93 -10.41
C ARG A 126 38.73 19.60 -11.87
N ARG A 127 38.42 18.37 -12.35
CA ARG A 127 38.28 18.08 -13.79
C ARG A 127 37.00 17.31 -14.09
N THR A 128 36.33 17.83 -15.12
CA THR A 128 35.01 17.50 -15.66
C THR A 128 35.07 16.31 -16.63
N SER A 129 34.00 15.53 -16.64
CA SER A 129 33.72 14.45 -17.59
C SER A 129 33.48 14.99 -19.01
N LYS A 130 34.17 14.42 -20.00
CA LYS A 130 33.93 14.64 -21.44
C LYS A 130 33.35 13.37 -22.06
N ARG A 131 32.14 13.51 -22.61
CA ARG A 131 31.44 12.53 -23.46
C ARG A 131 31.62 12.90 -24.93
N ARG A 132 31.75 11.87 -25.79
CA ARG A 132 31.38 11.72 -27.23
C ARG A 132 32.44 10.86 -27.94
N LYS A 133 32.13 9.94 -28.86
CA LYS A 133 31.19 10.00 -30.01
C LYS A 133 31.04 8.57 -30.58
N ASN A 134 29.92 8.22 -31.21
CA ASN A 134 29.97 7.41 -32.44
C ASN A 134 28.80 7.71 -33.40
N SER A 135 29.15 7.65 -34.68
CA SER A 135 28.50 8.01 -35.96
C SER A 135 27.36 7.06 -36.39
N HIS A 136 26.24 7.59 -36.90
CA HIS A 136 25.79 7.72 -38.31
C HIS A 136 25.40 6.43 -39.04
N SER A 137 24.12 6.36 -39.46
CA SER A 137 23.71 5.88 -40.79
C SER A 137 22.33 6.49 -41.14
N GLU A 138 22.27 7.12 -42.31
CA GLU A 138 21.12 7.81 -42.90
C GLU A 138 20.36 6.86 -43.84
N THR A 139 19.03 6.99 -43.91
CA THR A 139 18.23 6.92 -45.15
C THR A 139 16.93 7.68 -44.92
N GLU A 140 16.71 8.69 -45.76
CA GLU A 140 15.54 9.57 -45.80
C GLU A 140 14.35 8.90 -46.51
N ASP A 141 13.12 9.13 -46.02
CA ASP A 141 12.03 9.58 -46.89
C ASP A 141 10.89 10.24 -46.08
N MET A 142 10.30 11.27 -46.67
CA MET A 142 9.43 12.28 -46.05
C MET A 142 7.97 11.84 -45.86
N ALA A 143 7.41 12.03 -44.65
CA ALA A 143 5.98 12.38 -44.44
C ALA A 143 5.71 12.74 -42.96
N MET A 144 5.19 13.95 -42.70
CA MET A 144 4.60 14.34 -41.41
C MET A 144 3.30 13.57 -41.16
N PRO A 145 3.03 13.17 -39.91
CA PRO A 145 1.95 13.89 -39.22
C PRO A 145 2.16 14.10 -37.71
N SER A 146 1.63 15.23 -37.26
CA SER A 146 1.12 15.50 -35.92
C SER A 146 0.41 14.29 -35.29
N SER A 147 0.82 13.86 -34.09
CA SER A 147 -0.08 13.25 -33.12
C SER A 147 0.56 13.08 -31.75
N GLY A 148 -0.27 13.26 -30.73
CA GLY A 148 0.10 13.38 -29.32
C GLY A 148 0.98 12.23 -28.81
N ALA A 149 1.86 12.58 -27.89
CA ALA A 149 2.61 11.62 -27.10
C ALA A 149 1.63 10.75 -26.31
N VAL A 150 1.31 9.59 -26.86
CA VAL A 150 0.69 8.49 -26.12
C VAL A 150 1.69 8.12 -25.04
N ILE A 151 1.38 8.50 -23.80
CA ILE A 151 2.04 7.93 -22.63
C ILE A 151 1.62 6.46 -22.61
N THR A 152 2.39 5.59 -23.27
CA THR A 152 2.28 4.15 -23.07
C THR A 152 2.82 3.86 -21.68
N VAL A 153 1.93 3.94 -20.69
CA VAL A 153 2.15 3.32 -19.38
C VAL A 153 2.34 1.83 -19.65
N GLN A 154 3.54 1.32 -19.41
CA GLN A 154 3.83 -0.10 -19.55
C GLN A 154 3.01 -0.83 -18.48
N GLU A 155 1.89 -1.39 -18.91
CA GLU A 155 0.87 -1.96 -18.04
C GLU A 155 1.44 -3.17 -17.27
N PRO A 156 1.29 -3.23 -15.93
CA PRO A 156 1.69 -4.40 -15.15
C PRO A 156 0.98 -5.66 -15.66
N GLN A 157 1.67 -6.80 -15.66
CA GLN A 157 1.15 -8.07 -16.22
C GLN A 157 -0.20 -8.51 -15.63
N TRP A 158 -0.61 -8.00 -14.46
CA TRP A 158 -1.87 -8.29 -13.78
C TRP A 158 -3.11 -7.61 -14.38
N CYS A 159 -2.93 -6.62 -15.25
CA CYS A 159 -4.04 -5.98 -15.96
C CYS A 159 -4.27 -6.56 -17.36
N ARG A 160 -3.56 -7.65 -17.73
CA ARG A 160 -3.83 -8.33 -19.00
C ARG A 160 -5.28 -8.80 -19.06
N THR A 161 -5.96 -8.31 -20.10
CA THR A 161 -7.29 -8.66 -20.56
C THR A 161 -7.52 -10.17 -20.48
N ILE A 162 -8.57 -10.63 -19.77
CA ILE A 162 -9.06 -12.01 -19.89
C ILE A 162 -9.76 -12.12 -21.25
N GLU A 163 -8.97 -12.31 -22.32
CA GLU A 163 -9.52 -12.58 -23.64
C GLU A 163 -9.97 -14.05 -23.71
N ARG A 164 -11.29 -14.27 -23.68
CA ARG A 164 -11.85 -15.56 -24.09
C ARG A 164 -11.83 -15.60 -25.62
N GLN A 165 -10.94 -16.42 -26.18
CA GLN A 165 -10.78 -16.60 -27.62
C GLN A 165 -12.14 -16.94 -28.28
N GLY A 166 -12.62 -16.06 -29.18
CA GLY A 166 -13.69 -16.40 -30.12
C GLY A 166 -14.99 -15.58 -30.09
N CYS A 167 -15.02 -14.34 -29.59
CA CYS A 167 -16.21 -13.48 -29.76
C CYS A 167 -15.84 -12.08 -30.27
N ALA A 168 -16.54 -11.63 -31.32
CA ALA A 168 -16.40 -10.29 -31.87
C ALA A 168 -16.80 -9.24 -30.83
N LYS A 169 -15.94 -8.21 -30.67
CA LYS A 169 -16.06 -7.13 -29.68
C LYS A 169 -17.42 -6.42 -29.71
N PRO A 170 -17.98 -6.10 -28.53
CA PRO A 170 -18.30 -4.74 -28.19
C PRO A 170 -17.10 -4.09 -27.49
N ILE A 171 -16.91 -2.79 -27.71
CA ILE A 171 -16.00 -1.95 -26.93
C ILE A 171 -16.59 -1.90 -25.51
N GLY A 172 -16.20 -2.86 -24.67
CA GLY A 172 -16.87 -3.14 -23.40
C GLY A 172 -15.90 -3.80 -22.44
N GLN A 173 -15.13 -2.93 -21.78
CA GLN A 173 -14.65 -3.07 -20.41
C GLN A 173 -14.27 -4.49 -19.96
N VAL A 174 -13.00 -4.85 -20.14
CA VAL A 174 -12.44 -6.07 -19.56
C VAL A 174 -11.89 -5.74 -18.18
N ASN A 175 -12.60 -6.17 -17.13
CA ASN A 175 -12.16 -5.97 -15.75
C ASN A 175 -10.86 -6.75 -15.50
N CYS A 176 -9.84 -6.10 -14.91
CA CYS A 176 -8.64 -6.80 -14.47
C CYS A 176 -8.90 -7.60 -13.18
N VAL A 177 -8.08 -8.62 -12.90
CA VAL A 177 -8.21 -9.45 -11.67
C VAL A 177 -8.16 -8.58 -10.41
N PHE A 178 -7.36 -7.51 -10.43
CA PHE A 178 -7.28 -6.56 -9.33
C PHE A 178 -8.57 -5.78 -9.14
N GLN A 179 -9.22 -5.35 -10.22
CA GLN A 179 -10.52 -4.69 -10.15
C GLN A 179 -11.53 -5.61 -9.49
N VAL A 180 -11.63 -6.87 -9.92
CA VAL A 180 -12.55 -7.85 -9.32
C VAL A 180 -12.27 -8.05 -7.82
N LEU A 181 -11.00 -8.15 -7.42
CA LEU A 181 -10.63 -8.27 -6.01
C LEU A 181 -11.06 -7.05 -5.19
N VAL A 182 -10.77 -5.84 -5.69
CA VAL A 182 -11.14 -4.60 -4.99
C VAL A 182 -12.67 -4.46 -4.91
N GLU A 183 -13.39 -4.78 -5.98
CA GLU A 183 -14.86 -4.78 -6.00
C GLU A 183 -15.43 -5.64 -4.86
N TYR A 184 -14.88 -6.84 -4.63
CA TYR A 184 -15.28 -7.70 -3.50
C TYR A 184 -14.92 -7.13 -2.13
N MET A 185 -13.78 -6.44 -1.98
CA MET A 185 -13.34 -5.91 -0.69
C MET A 185 -14.21 -4.75 -0.21
N VAL A 186 -14.55 -3.85 -1.12
CA VAL A 186 -15.30 -2.63 -0.81
C VAL A 186 -16.80 -2.76 -1.05
N ASP A 187 -17.24 -3.87 -1.65
CA ASP A 187 -18.63 -4.09 -2.09
C ASP A 187 -19.12 -2.97 -3.01
N LEU A 188 -18.32 -2.65 -4.02
CA LEU A 188 -18.63 -1.64 -5.05
C LEU A 188 -18.27 -2.20 -6.40
N LYS A 189 -19.02 -1.87 -7.44
CA LYS A 189 -18.62 -2.12 -8.83
C LYS A 189 -17.92 -0.91 -9.40
N PHE A 190 -16.76 -1.10 -9.99
CA PHE A 190 -15.99 -0.03 -10.60
C PHE A 190 -16.16 -0.04 -12.12
N SER A 191 -16.09 1.15 -12.69
CA SER A 191 -15.98 1.32 -14.14
C SER A 191 -15.09 2.48 -14.48
N THR A 192 -14.37 2.34 -15.59
CA THR A 192 -13.53 3.41 -16.10
C THR A 192 -14.33 4.22 -17.10
N VAL A 193 -14.43 5.52 -16.85
CA VAL A 193 -15.06 6.47 -17.75
C VAL A 193 -13.95 7.44 -18.20
N SER A 194 -13.78 7.59 -19.50
CA SER A 194 -12.91 8.63 -20.07
C SER A 194 -13.80 9.79 -20.50
N GLN A 195 -13.78 10.90 -19.76
CA GLN A 195 -14.55 12.09 -20.12
C GLN A 195 -13.57 13.25 -20.31
N ALA A 196 -13.55 13.84 -21.52
CA ALA A 196 -12.82 15.08 -21.83
C ALA A 196 -11.36 15.15 -21.31
N GLU A 197 -10.52 14.21 -21.75
CA GLU A 197 -9.07 14.12 -21.43
C GLU A 197 -8.69 13.70 -20.00
N GLU A 198 -9.65 13.55 -19.08
CA GLU A 198 -9.40 13.06 -17.73
C GLU A 198 -9.86 11.60 -17.56
N ILE A 199 -9.02 10.79 -16.93
CA ILE A 199 -9.37 9.43 -16.52
C ILE A 199 -10.21 9.56 -15.25
N CYS A 200 -11.43 9.05 -15.25
CA CYS A 200 -12.23 8.93 -14.04
C CYS A 200 -12.69 7.50 -13.78
N ILE A 201 -12.77 7.15 -12.51
CA ILE A 201 -13.38 5.90 -12.06
C ILE A 201 -14.77 6.22 -11.54
N SER A 202 -15.78 5.56 -12.07
CA SER A 202 -17.12 5.53 -11.49
C SER A 202 -17.28 4.28 -10.62
N ALA A 203 -17.91 4.43 -9.47
CA ALA A 203 -18.16 3.36 -8.52
C ALA A 203 -19.64 3.32 -8.16
N VAL A 204 -20.24 2.12 -8.15
CA VAL A 204 -21.66 1.91 -7.84
C VAL A 204 -21.82 0.76 -6.85
N HIS A 205 -22.52 1.01 -5.75
CA HIS A 205 -23.03 -0.02 -4.86
C HIS A 205 -24.36 -0.56 -5.40
N GLN A 206 -24.39 -1.84 -5.79
CA GLN A 206 -25.54 -2.40 -6.50
C GLN A 206 -26.82 -2.46 -5.66
N SER A 207 -26.69 -2.72 -4.36
CA SER A 207 -27.85 -2.96 -3.49
C SER A 207 -28.53 -1.65 -3.06
N SER A 208 -27.75 -0.61 -2.75
CA SER A 208 -28.31 0.70 -2.35
C SER A 208 -28.53 1.65 -3.52
N GLY A 209 -27.92 1.40 -4.68
CA GLY A 209 -27.93 2.34 -5.81
C GLY A 209 -27.09 3.60 -5.56
N TYR A 210 -26.25 3.59 -4.51
CA TYR A 210 -25.28 4.65 -4.25
C TYR A 210 -24.19 4.64 -5.33
N ALA A 211 -23.88 5.80 -5.90
CA ALA A 211 -22.92 5.94 -6.99
C ALA A 211 -22.11 7.23 -6.87
N PHE A 212 -20.83 7.17 -7.21
CA PHE A 212 -19.92 8.31 -7.19
C PHE A 212 -18.81 8.18 -8.23
N ASN A 213 -18.12 9.27 -8.51
CA ASN A 213 -16.98 9.33 -9.41
C ASN A 213 -15.73 9.82 -8.66
N LEU A 214 -14.58 9.27 -9.04
CA LEU A 214 -13.24 9.70 -8.62
C LEU A 214 -12.48 10.17 -9.85
N THR A 215 -12.06 11.42 -9.85
CA THR A 215 -11.29 12.03 -10.94
C THR A 215 -9.90 12.40 -10.44
N TRP A 216 -8.86 12.05 -11.20
CA TRP A 216 -7.50 12.45 -10.88
C TRP A 216 -7.30 13.92 -11.20
N MET A 217 -6.95 14.70 -10.19
CA MET A 217 -6.58 16.09 -10.37
C MET A 217 -5.06 16.15 -10.59
N ASN A 218 -4.64 16.58 -11.78
CA ASN A 218 -3.23 16.82 -12.04
C ASN A 218 -2.84 18.19 -11.46
N ARG A 219 -1.88 18.19 -10.53
CA ARG A 219 -1.26 19.41 -10.04
C ARG A 219 0.13 19.57 -10.64
N ALA A 220 0.61 20.81 -10.70
CA ALA A 220 1.90 21.15 -11.30
C ALA A 220 3.05 20.31 -10.72
N ALA A 221 4.08 20.06 -11.54
CA ALA A 221 5.16 19.11 -11.27
C ALA A 221 5.78 19.27 -9.86
N GLY A 222 5.49 18.31 -8.98
CA GLY A 222 6.03 18.21 -7.62
C GLY A 222 5.00 18.02 -6.50
N ASP A 223 3.71 18.14 -6.80
CA ASP A 223 2.63 17.98 -5.81
C ASP A 223 2.11 16.53 -5.73
N GLU A 224 1.52 16.15 -4.59
CA GLU A 224 0.93 14.81 -4.40
C GLU A 224 -0.27 14.60 -5.33
N VAL A 225 -0.48 13.35 -5.78
CA VAL A 225 -1.65 13.00 -6.59
C VAL A 225 -2.90 13.10 -5.73
N GLU A 226 -3.87 13.90 -6.20
CA GLU A 226 -5.15 14.09 -5.55
C GLU A 226 -6.30 13.55 -6.40
N LEU A 227 -7.34 13.11 -5.69
CA LEU A 227 -8.56 12.55 -6.26
C LEU A 227 -9.75 13.41 -5.86
N LEU A 228 -10.49 13.91 -6.84
CA LEU A 228 -11.77 14.56 -6.62
C LEU A 228 -12.87 13.51 -6.53
N TYR A 229 -13.50 13.41 -5.36
CA TYR A 229 -14.73 12.68 -5.15
C TYR A 229 -15.94 13.54 -5.50
N ARG A 230 -16.85 12.98 -6.30
CA ARG A 230 -18.14 13.58 -6.65
C ARG A 230 -19.26 12.55 -6.57
N THR A 231 -20.29 12.87 -5.81
CA THR A 231 -21.49 12.03 -5.71
C THR A 231 -22.32 12.10 -6.98
N SER A 232 -22.68 10.94 -7.54
CA SER A 232 -23.58 10.84 -8.68
C SER A 232 -25.01 10.51 -8.26
N SER A 233 -25.16 9.61 -7.27
CA SER A 233 -26.45 9.21 -6.72
C SER A 233 -26.26 8.77 -5.27
N LEU A 234 -27.14 9.22 -4.36
CA LEU A 234 -27.17 8.72 -2.99
C LEU A 234 -27.94 7.40 -2.85
N GLY A 235 -28.77 7.06 -3.83
CA GLY A 235 -29.63 5.88 -3.77
C GLY A 235 -30.49 5.85 -2.51
N THR A 236 -30.62 4.68 -1.88
CA THR A 236 -31.38 4.51 -0.63
C THR A 236 -30.69 5.13 0.59
N LEU A 237 -29.43 5.57 0.47
CA LEU A 237 -28.66 6.16 1.57
C LEU A 237 -28.98 7.64 1.80
N GLU A 238 -29.80 8.30 0.98
CA GLU A 238 -30.05 9.74 1.03
C GLU A 238 -30.35 10.30 2.45
N ARG A 239 -31.12 9.55 3.25
CA ARG A 239 -31.55 9.95 4.61
C ARG A 239 -30.51 9.67 5.70
N VAL A 240 -29.54 8.80 5.44
CA VAL A 240 -28.54 8.32 6.40
C VAL A 240 -27.12 8.70 6.02
N ALA A 241 -26.91 9.16 4.78
CA ALA A 241 -25.63 9.61 4.26
C ALA A 241 -25.16 10.87 5.02
N PRO A 242 -23.97 10.85 5.63
CA PRO A 242 -23.35 12.02 6.22
C PRO A 242 -23.17 13.16 5.21
N GLU A 243 -23.01 14.40 5.69
CA GLU A 243 -22.87 15.57 4.82
C GLU A 243 -21.69 15.43 3.85
N TRP A 244 -20.57 14.86 4.30
CA TRP A 244 -19.40 14.64 3.45
C TRP A 244 -19.69 13.75 2.23
N MET A 245 -20.68 12.86 2.28
CA MET A 245 -21.07 12.05 1.10
C MET A 245 -21.90 12.83 0.09
N LYS A 246 -22.32 14.06 0.40
CA LYS A 246 -23.17 14.89 -0.46
C LYS A 246 -22.36 15.96 -1.19
N ASP A 247 -21.21 16.34 -0.62
CA ASP A 247 -20.35 17.39 -1.13
C ASP A 247 -19.21 16.84 -2.00
N ASP A 248 -18.66 17.69 -2.88
CA ASP A 248 -17.45 17.39 -3.64
C ASP A 248 -16.24 17.48 -2.70
N ILE A 249 -15.43 16.42 -2.63
CA ILE A 249 -14.28 16.31 -1.70
C ILE A 249 -13.00 16.05 -2.47
N VAL A 250 -11.95 16.80 -2.15
CA VAL A 250 -10.60 16.50 -2.63
C VAL A 250 -9.90 15.58 -1.63
N LEU A 251 -9.46 14.43 -2.11
CA LEU A 251 -8.78 13.39 -1.36
C LEU A 251 -7.31 13.35 -1.76
N SER A 252 -6.42 13.56 -0.81
CA SER A 252 -5.01 13.24 -0.95
C SER A 252 -4.80 11.72 -0.89
N SER A 253 -3.68 11.25 -1.42
CA SER A 253 -3.33 9.82 -1.45
C SER A 253 -3.33 9.16 -0.06
N ASN A 254 -2.92 9.90 0.99
CA ASN A 254 -2.94 9.43 2.39
C ASN A 254 -4.34 9.36 3.02
N MET A 255 -5.34 10.06 2.47
CA MET A 255 -6.72 10.06 2.97
C MET A 255 -7.58 8.98 2.32
N CYS A 256 -7.15 8.43 1.19
CA CYS A 256 -7.88 7.40 0.46
C CYS A 256 -8.22 6.15 1.30
N PRO A 257 -7.29 5.59 2.12
CA PRO A 257 -7.62 4.45 2.97
C PRO A 257 -8.75 4.77 3.97
N ILE A 258 -8.70 5.96 4.57
CA ILE A 258 -9.70 6.41 5.56
C ILE A 258 -11.06 6.64 4.88
N PHE A 259 -11.06 7.20 3.67
CA PHE A 259 -12.26 7.40 2.87
C PHE A 259 -12.97 6.08 2.59
N PHE A 260 -12.27 5.07 2.06
CA PHE A 260 -12.87 3.78 1.73
C PHE A 260 -13.32 3.01 2.98
N GLU A 261 -12.58 3.14 4.09
CA GLU A 261 -13.03 2.56 5.37
C GLU A 261 -14.37 3.17 5.81
N ARG A 262 -14.48 4.51 5.83
CA ARG A 262 -15.73 5.21 6.21
C ARG A 262 -16.87 4.89 5.27
N LEU A 263 -16.62 4.89 3.96
CA LEU A 263 -17.60 4.57 2.95
C LEU A 263 -18.12 3.14 3.13
N SER A 264 -17.23 2.18 3.38
CA SER A 264 -17.63 0.78 3.62
C SER A 264 -18.53 0.64 4.86
N ARG A 265 -18.29 1.43 5.92
CA ARG A 265 -19.15 1.42 7.12
C ARG A 265 -20.57 1.88 6.78
N VAL A 266 -20.71 2.98 6.04
CA VAL A 266 -22.05 3.51 5.68
C VAL A 266 -22.79 2.56 4.74
N VAL A 267 -22.08 2.02 3.74
CA VAL A 267 -22.68 1.13 2.74
C VAL A 267 -23.07 -0.23 3.36
N LYS A 268 -22.20 -0.84 4.16
CA LYS A 268 -22.46 -2.17 4.77
C LYS A 268 -23.49 -2.14 5.91
N LEU A 269 -23.66 -1.01 6.61
CA LEU A 269 -24.65 -0.89 7.69
C LEU A 269 -26.11 -0.82 7.17
N HIS A 270 -26.30 -0.55 5.88
CA HIS A 270 -27.61 -0.27 5.29
C HIS A 270 -27.90 -1.10 4.03
N SER A 271 -27.17 -2.20 3.85
CA SER A 271 -27.39 -3.23 2.83
C SER A 271 -28.22 -4.39 3.37
#